data_AF-G5SJR6-F1
#
_entry.id   AF-G5SJR6-F1
#
_cell.length_a   1.000
_cell.length_b   1.000
_cell.length_c   1.000
_cell.angle_alpha   90.00
_cell.angle_beta   90.00
_cell.angle_gamma   90.00
#
_symmetry.space_group_name_H-M   'P 1'
#
loop_
_entity.id
_entity.type
_entity.pdbx_description
1 polymer ?
#
loop_
_entity_poly.entity_id
_entity_poly.type
_entity_poly.pdbx_seq_one_letter_code
_entity_poly.pdbx_strand_id
1 'polypeptide(L)'
;MIASFAFNFNNFVLIQLLTNGGPDRLGTTTPAGYTDLLVSYTYRIAFEGGGGQDFGLAAAIATLIFLLVGALAIVNLKATRMKFD
;
A
#
# COMPACT_ATOMS: atom_id res chain seq x y z
N MET A 1 9.76 10.08 13.09
CA MET A 1 8.33 9.93 12.73
C MET A 1 8.10 9.58 11.25
N ILE A 2 8.74 10.28 10.30
CA ILE A 2 8.54 10.04 8.86
C ILE A 2 8.93 8.61 8.43
N ALA A 3 10.05 8.07 8.93
CA ALA A 3 10.45 6.68 8.65
C ALA A 3 9.41 5.65 9.13
N SER A 4 8.86 5.84 10.35
CA SER A 4 7.78 4.98 10.86
C SER A 4 6.49 5.12 10.05
N PHE A 5 6.18 6.30 9.51
CA PHE A 5 5.05 6.46 8.60
C PHE A 5 5.25 5.65 7.31
N ALA A 6 6.41 5.76 6.66
CA ALA A 6 6.71 5.01 5.44
C ALA A 6 6.69 3.49 5.66
N PHE A 7 7.19 3.02 6.82
CA PHE A 7 7.11 1.62 7.23
C PHE A 7 5.66 1.16 7.44
N ASN A 8 4.86 1.91 8.22
CA ASN A 8 3.47 1.52 8.50
C ASN A 8 2.57 1.60 7.27
N PHE A 9 2.83 2.54 6.34
CA PHE A 9 2.11 2.66 5.08
C PHE A 9 2.21 1.39 4.23
N ASN A 10 3.35 0.69 4.31
CA ASN A 10 3.63 -0.53 3.56
C ASN A 10 3.68 -1.78 4.46
N ASN A 11 2.95 -1.79 5.59
CA ASN A 11 2.99 -2.91 6.54
C ASN A 11 2.14 -4.11 6.07
N PHE A 12 2.59 -4.72 4.97
CA PHE A 12 1.95 -5.86 4.32
C PHE A 12 1.79 -7.04 5.28
N VAL A 13 2.87 -7.39 5.99
CA VAL A 13 2.93 -8.58 6.85
C VAL A 13 1.86 -8.52 7.93
N LEU A 14 1.69 -7.37 8.58
CA LEU A 14 0.69 -7.22 9.63
C LEU A 14 -0.73 -7.47 9.10
N ILE A 15 -1.08 -6.83 7.98
CA ILE A 15 -2.45 -6.93 7.43
C ILE A 15 -2.73 -8.32 6.90
N GLN A 16 -1.80 -8.90 6.14
CA GLN A 16 -1.96 -10.22 5.54
C GLN A 16 -2.11 -11.31 6.62
N LEU A 17 -1.30 -11.26 7.68
CA LEU A 17 -1.34 -12.27 8.73
C LEU A 17 -2.48 -12.08 9.71
N LEU A 18 -2.81 -10.84 10.07
CA LEU A 18 -3.81 -10.57 11.12
C LEU A 18 -5.24 -10.62 10.59
N THR A 19 -5.48 -10.04 9.41
CA THR A 19 -6.84 -9.84 8.89
C THR A 19 -7.04 -10.39 7.48
N ASN A 20 -5.94 -10.75 6.82
CA ASN A 20 -5.92 -11.07 5.40
C ASN A 20 -6.62 -10.00 4.54
N GLY A 21 -6.55 -8.72 4.95
CA GLY A 21 -7.25 -7.59 4.33
C GLY A 21 -8.73 -7.43 4.67
N GLY A 22 -9.34 -8.39 5.36
CA GLY A 22 -10.78 -8.42 5.63
C GLY A 22 -11.29 -7.38 6.64
N PRO A 23 -12.61 -7.18 6.77
CA PRO A 23 -13.70 -7.88 6.06
C PRO A 23 -13.73 -7.55 4.57
N ASP A 24 -14.35 -8.40 3.75
CA ASP A 24 -14.38 -8.22 2.29
C ASP A 24 -15.31 -7.07 1.89
N ARG A 25 -14.94 -6.31 0.84
CA ARG A 25 -15.77 -5.22 0.30
C ARG A 25 -16.70 -5.79 -0.76
N LEU A 26 -17.96 -5.98 -0.38
CA LEU A 26 -18.99 -6.46 -1.29
C LEU A 26 -19.22 -5.45 -2.43
N GLY A 27 -19.29 -5.97 -3.66
CA GLY A 27 -19.58 -5.17 -4.86
C GLY A 27 -18.35 -4.59 -5.58
N THR A 28 -17.12 -4.92 -5.14
CA THR A 28 -15.91 -4.54 -5.89
C THR A 28 -15.67 -5.52 -7.04
N THR A 29 -15.25 -5.01 -8.20
CA THR A 29 -14.92 -5.83 -9.38
C THR A 29 -13.66 -6.66 -9.19
N THR A 30 -12.77 -6.20 -8.32
CA THR A 30 -11.57 -6.91 -7.86
C THR A 30 -11.71 -7.21 -6.37
N PRO A 31 -11.25 -8.38 -5.90
CA PRO A 31 -11.26 -8.70 -4.47
C PRO A 31 -10.52 -7.60 -3.70
N ALA A 32 -11.16 -7.04 -2.67
CA ALA A 32 -10.60 -5.97 -1.85
C ALA A 32 -11.26 -6.00 -0.48
N GLY A 33 -10.50 -5.93 0.60
CA GLY A 33 -11.09 -5.87 1.94
C GLY A 33 -10.99 -4.48 2.58
N TYR A 34 -11.67 -4.28 3.70
CA TYR A 34 -11.78 -3.00 4.39
C TYR A 34 -10.50 -2.58 5.11
N THR A 35 -9.68 -3.53 5.55
CA THR A 35 -8.39 -3.27 6.21
C THR A 35 -7.22 -3.35 5.24
N ASP A 36 -7.47 -3.64 3.96
CA ASP A 36 -6.42 -3.72 2.96
C ASP A 36 -5.67 -2.37 2.85
N LEU A 37 -4.34 -2.45 2.96
CA LEU A 37 -3.44 -1.39 2.55
C LEU A 37 -3.24 -1.46 1.05
N LEU A 38 -2.80 -0.35 0.45
CA LEU A 38 -2.42 -0.31 -0.97
C LEU A 38 -1.48 -1.46 -1.35
N VAL A 39 -0.53 -1.80 -0.47
CA VAL A 39 0.41 -2.92 -0.69
C VAL A 39 -0.27 -4.30 -0.64
N SER A 40 -1.19 -4.56 0.29
CA SER A 40 -1.87 -5.87 0.39
C SER A 40 -2.92 -6.05 -0.71
N TYR A 41 -3.64 -4.98 -1.05
CA TYR A 41 -4.55 -4.97 -2.19
C TYR A 41 -3.83 -5.23 -3.51
N THR A 42 -2.66 -4.60 -3.73
CA THR A 42 -1.83 -4.84 -4.92
C THR A 42 -1.38 -6.30 -5.02
N TYR A 43 -0.91 -6.86 -3.89
CA TYR A 43 -0.51 -8.26 -3.83
C TYR A 43 -1.67 -9.18 -4.21
N ARG A 44 -2.86 -8.93 -3.66
CA ARG A 44 -4.08 -9.70 -3.97
C ARG A 44 -4.42 -9.67 -5.46
N ILE A 45 -4.39 -8.51 -6.09
CA ILE A 45 -4.67 -8.40 -7.54
C ILE A 45 -3.62 -9.15 -8.36
N ALA A 46 -2.34 -9.03 -8.00
CA ALA A 46 -1.25 -9.60 -8.79
C ALA A 46 -1.07 -11.11 -8.58
N PHE A 47 -1.43 -11.66 -7.42
CA PHE A 47 -1.10 -13.04 -7.05
C PHE A 47 -2.31 -13.91 -6.66
N GLU A 48 -3.45 -13.32 -6.26
CA GLU A 48 -4.63 -14.04 -5.78
C GLU A 48 -5.83 -13.98 -6.77
N GLY A 49 -5.79 -13.11 -7.79
CA GLY A 49 -6.89 -12.84 -8.73
C GLY A 49 -7.30 -13.96 -9.70
N GLY A 50 -6.87 -15.21 -9.47
CA GLY A 50 -7.28 -16.38 -10.26
C GLY A 50 -6.61 -16.55 -11.64
N GLY A 51 -5.83 -15.57 -12.11
CA GLY A 51 -5.17 -15.58 -13.43
C GLY A 51 -3.71 -16.04 -13.45
N GLY A 52 -3.10 -16.32 -12.29
CA GLY A 52 -1.66 -16.58 -12.14
C GLY A 52 -0.95 -15.46 -11.39
N GLN A 53 0.39 -15.44 -11.46
CA GLN A 53 1.23 -14.43 -10.79
C GLN A 53 1.66 -13.35 -11.78
N ASP A 54 0.96 -12.21 -11.78
CA ASP A 54 1.23 -11.08 -12.66
C ASP A 54 2.31 -10.15 -12.09
N PHE A 55 3.57 -10.58 -12.19
CA PHE A 55 4.72 -9.81 -11.71
C PHE A 55 4.85 -8.42 -12.37
N GLY A 56 4.46 -8.29 -13.64
CA GLY A 56 4.48 -7.02 -14.37
C GLY A 56 3.48 -6.01 -13.79
N LEU A 57 2.26 -6.47 -13.46
CA LEU A 57 1.25 -5.66 -12.81
C LEU A 57 1.68 -5.28 -11.39
N ALA A 58 2.24 -6.24 -10.64
CA ALA A 58 2.80 -5.98 -9.30
C ALA A 58 3.87 -4.88 -9.33
N ALA A 59 4.83 -4.97 -10.27
CA ALA A 59 5.90 -4.00 -10.40
C ALA A 59 5.40 -2.61 -10.83
N ALA A 60 4.42 -2.54 -11.74
CA ALA A 60 3.80 -1.28 -12.16
C ALA A 60 3.13 -0.57 -10.98
N ILE A 61 2.33 -1.29 -10.19
CA ILE A 61 1.63 -0.72 -9.05
C ILE A 61 2.62 -0.37 -7.92
N ALA A 62 3.63 -1.20 -7.67
CA ALA A 62 4.70 -0.89 -6.71
C ALA A 62 5.43 0.42 -7.05
N THR A 63 5.65 0.68 -8.34
CA THR A 63 6.25 1.95 -8.81
C THR A 63 5.34 3.15 -8.52
N LEU A 64 4.03 3.01 -8.72
CA LEU A 64 3.06 4.06 -8.39
C LEU A 64 3.01 4.35 -6.87
N ILE A 65 3.00 3.29 -6.05
CA ILE A 65 3.03 3.42 -4.59
C ILE A 65 4.32 4.13 -4.15
N PHE A 66 5.47 3.76 -4.74
CA PHE A 66 6.74 4.40 -4.45
C PHE A 66 6.71 5.91 -4.72
N LEU A 67 6.20 6.33 -5.88
CA LEU A 67 6.08 7.75 -6.22
C LEU A 67 5.17 8.50 -5.23
N LEU A 68 4.06 7.88 -4.84
CA LEU A 68 3.11 8.48 -3.88
C LEU A 68 3.73 8.64 -2.49
N VAL A 69 4.35 7.59 -1.95
CA VAL A 69 5.02 7.64 -0.64
C VAL A 69 6.21 8.58 -0.66
N GLY A 70 6.99 8.58 -1.76
CA GLY A 70 8.12 9.49 -1.96
C GLY A 70 7.68 10.95 -1.99
N ALA A 71 6.60 11.27 -2.71
CA ALA A 71 6.03 12.61 -2.73
C ALA A 71 5.56 13.06 -1.34
N LEU A 72 4.83 12.21 -0.61
CA LEU A 72 4.41 12.49 0.76
C LEU A 72 5.60 12.69 1.71
N ALA A 73 6.67 11.91 1.55
CA ALA A 73 7.89 12.06 2.33
C ALA A 73 8.56 13.41 2.05
N ILE A 74 8.68 13.83 0.78
CA ILE A 74 9.26 15.14 0.41
C ILE A 74 8.44 16.28 1.00
N VAL A 75 7.11 16.23 0.90
CA VAL A 75 6.22 17.24 1.48
C VAL A 75 6.39 17.32 3.00
N ASN A 76 6.42 16.18 3.70
CA ASN A 76 6.64 16.13 5.14
C ASN A 76 8.02 16.67 5.55
N LEU A 77 9.07 16.35 4.79
CA LEU A 77 10.41 16.88 5.03
C LEU A 77 10.47 18.39 4.85
N LYS A 78 9.86 18.93 3.78
CA LYS A 78 9.76 20.38 3.56
C LYS A 78 8.96 21.08 4.67
N ALA A 79 7.83 20.51 5.08
CA ALA A 79 7.00 21.06 6.16
C ALA A 79 7.71 21.04 7.52
N THR A 80 8.49 19.99 7.81
CA THR A 80 9.29 19.91 9.04
C THR A 80 10.41 20.96 9.06
N ARG A 81 11.01 21.25 7.91
CA ARG A 81 12.07 22.27 7.79
C ARG A 81 11.56 23.70 7.97
N MET A 82 10.31 23.98 7.59
CA MET A 82 9.67 25.30 7.76
C MET A 82 9.22 25.59 9.19
N LYS A 83 9.24 24.60 10.10
CA LYS A 83 8.77 24.74 11.49
C LYS A 83 9.87 25.15 12.48
N PHE A 84 11.01 25.59 11.98
CA PHE A 84 12.12 26.15 12.76
C PHE A 84 12.25 27.64 12.44
N ASP A 85 11.21 28.43 12.71
CA ASP A 85 11.24 29.90 12.81
C ASP A 85 10.41 30.32 14.03
#